data_AF-A0A7V6PWR5-F1
#
_entry.id   AF-A0A7V6PWR5-F1
#
_cell.length_a   1.000
_cell.length_b   1.000
_cell.length_c   1.000
_cell.angle_alpha   90.00
_cell.angle_beta   90.00
_cell.angle_gamma   90.00
#
_symmetry.space_group_name_H-M   'P 1'
#
loop_
_entity.id
_entity.type
_entity.pdbx_description
1 polymer ?
#
loop_
_entity_poly.entity_id
_entity_poly.type
_entity_poly.pdbx_seq_one_letter_code
_entity_poly.pdbx_strand_id
1 'polypeptide(L)'
;MPIPPLDASYYGRKFRSLTYIKTLPEVDNIPRATAIVSIKEDTLLKIFSAITADSQIGVYIFSNDKLITGINQNEMIAKTISDKLSVNVFSDSQKLKIQNNKYYAFLCSSDSIGWNYVAVIPSHIVLAQANYIAKASILLILFLMCIGLLLAYTNFKNTYKYVDNIMQTIKTILGSNDEITKEENEYKAIENAIMELFNKEQKLKQTFENNLPLLKNSYLLKILKGDFILNDSFLKMLEFLEIRLNNSFFTCITLIDINNFSSIIENKLNNSIPDWNIYVVDDGINIKSILVNSNTDNYSEIIDKVYNALSNFIPNVTAGAGNMYNSMDMLHLSYKEALNALDYKLLKGHNKIITFEEIKNNNELYYYYPRDKQDAIINCLKSNEPEKAYSICLEIIDDNIASKKLNIEAVKSLFCNILITLFQLLQNSNVGDMDYTMECKLFSLDNIHDIKNYLKEICYSICNRINLEQQNYYNKMVDEIIRDINENCFSSNLTLSYLSDKYGLTEPYLSALLKKNLGCTFMDYITIKRVEKAKELLLMNNLKIADISKMVGYESDLSFRRAFSKYTGVSPSQFKKLKHLST
;
A
#
# COMPACT_ATOMS: atom_id res chain seq x y z
N MET A 1 47.68 93.56 -68.41
CA MET A 1 47.50 93.20 -66.97
C MET A 1 46.13 93.72 -66.53
N PRO A 2 45.25 92.92 -65.91
CA PRO A 2 43.95 93.43 -65.47
C PRO A 2 44.15 94.41 -64.32
N ILE A 3 43.56 95.61 -64.46
CA ILE A 3 43.54 96.60 -63.39
C ILE A 3 42.29 96.33 -62.54
N PRO A 4 42.40 96.35 -61.18
CA PRO A 4 41.23 96.22 -60.31
C PRO A 4 40.16 97.25 -60.67
N PRO A 5 38.88 96.99 -60.34
CA PRO A 5 37.79 97.85 -60.77
C PRO A 5 38.01 99.27 -60.23
N LEU A 6 38.16 100.21 -61.15
CA LEU A 6 38.29 101.63 -60.87
C LEU A 6 36.95 102.30 -61.14
N ASP A 7 36.67 103.36 -60.38
CA ASP A 7 35.50 104.20 -60.63
C ASP A 7 35.67 104.89 -61.99
N ALA A 8 34.90 104.46 -62.97
CA ALA A 8 34.88 105.00 -64.31
C ALA A 8 33.58 105.79 -64.53
N SER A 9 33.63 106.83 -65.36
CA SER A 9 32.45 107.58 -65.78
C SER A 9 32.40 107.65 -67.29
N TYR A 10 31.29 107.23 -67.89
CA TYR A 10 31.03 107.31 -69.32
C TYR A 10 29.69 108.01 -69.52
N TYR A 11 29.70 109.17 -70.20
CA TYR A 11 28.52 110.03 -70.39
C TYR A 11 27.74 110.32 -69.08
N GLY A 12 28.44 110.72 -68.02
CA GLY A 12 27.84 111.17 -66.76
C GLY A 12 27.29 110.06 -65.84
N ARG A 13 27.28 108.79 -66.26
CA ARG A 13 26.97 107.66 -65.38
C ARG A 13 28.25 107.06 -64.83
N LYS A 14 28.37 107.02 -63.50
CA LYS A 14 29.45 106.33 -62.78
C LYS A 14 29.19 104.83 -62.77
N PHE A 15 30.18 104.04 -63.11
CA PHE A 15 30.18 102.58 -62.96
C PHE A 15 31.59 102.12 -62.63
N ARG A 16 31.71 100.99 -61.94
CA ARG A 16 32.99 100.32 -61.77
C ARG A 16 33.22 99.38 -62.94
N SER A 17 34.40 99.47 -63.54
CA SER A 17 34.78 98.57 -64.63
C SER A 17 36.14 97.97 -64.39
N LEU A 18 36.21 96.67 -64.64
CA LEU A 18 37.45 95.96 -64.77
C LEU A 18 38.05 96.27 -66.14
N THR A 19 39.23 96.88 -66.15
CA THR A 19 39.85 97.32 -67.40
C THR A 19 41.02 96.42 -67.73
N TYR A 20 40.89 95.68 -68.82
CA TYR A 20 41.95 94.87 -69.38
C TYR A 20 42.69 95.68 -70.45
N ILE A 21 43.96 95.94 -70.19
CA ILE A 21 44.83 96.68 -71.11
C ILE A 21 45.82 95.70 -71.73
N LYS A 22 45.80 95.59 -73.06
CA LYS A 22 46.74 94.81 -73.85
C LYS A 22 47.32 95.66 -74.97
N THR A 23 48.65 95.73 -75.06
CA THR A 23 49.35 96.44 -76.13
C THR A 23 49.52 95.54 -77.35
N LEU A 24 49.37 96.10 -78.55
CA LEU A 24 49.47 95.44 -79.85
C LEU A 24 50.51 96.17 -80.74
N PRO A 25 51.19 95.47 -81.67
CA PRO A 25 51.14 94.02 -81.90
C PRO A 25 51.90 93.23 -80.83
N GLU A 26 51.50 91.98 -80.58
CA GLU A 26 52.04 91.14 -79.50
C GLU A 26 53.45 90.59 -79.80
N VAL A 27 53.94 90.77 -81.04
CA VAL A 27 55.15 90.11 -81.57
C VAL A 27 56.31 91.07 -81.80
N ASP A 28 56.05 92.37 -82.03
CA ASP A 28 57.11 93.40 -82.14
C ASP A 28 57.12 94.25 -80.87
N ASN A 29 58.27 94.35 -80.19
CA ASN A 29 58.48 95.03 -78.90
C ASN A 29 58.27 96.57 -78.93
N ILE A 30 57.64 97.12 -79.96
CA ILE A 30 57.30 98.54 -80.08
C ILE A 30 55.77 98.66 -80.07
N PRO A 31 55.15 99.08 -78.94
CA PRO A 31 53.70 99.12 -78.82
C PRO A 31 53.12 100.21 -79.75
N ARG A 32 52.34 99.81 -80.76
CA ARG A 32 51.73 100.71 -81.74
C ARG A 32 50.27 101.03 -81.42
N ALA A 33 49.59 100.18 -80.66
CA ALA A 33 48.22 100.40 -80.22
C ALA A 33 47.99 99.76 -78.85
N THR A 34 47.03 100.30 -78.10
CA THR A 34 46.62 99.73 -76.82
C THR A 34 45.14 99.39 -76.89
N ALA A 35 44.82 98.10 -76.87
CA ALA A 35 43.46 97.62 -76.74
C ALA A 35 43.06 97.71 -75.26
N ILE A 36 42.02 98.50 -74.99
CA ILE A 36 41.43 98.66 -73.67
C ILE A 36 40.04 98.03 -73.72
N VAL A 37 39.86 96.91 -73.02
CA VAL A 37 38.56 96.25 -72.87
C VAL A 37 38.08 96.47 -71.45
N SER A 38 37.03 97.28 -71.30
CA SER A 38 36.41 97.55 -69.99
C SER A 38 35.15 96.71 -69.82
N ILE A 39 35.20 95.78 -68.88
CA ILE A 39 34.08 94.93 -68.48
C ILE A 39 33.41 95.59 -67.27
N LYS A 40 32.10 95.86 -67.33
CA LYS A 40 31.37 96.39 -66.17
C LYS A 40 31.33 95.35 -65.05
N GLU A 41 31.66 95.76 -63.83
CA GLU A 41 31.64 94.90 -62.65
C GLU A 41 30.26 94.28 -62.43
N ASP A 42 29.18 95.03 -62.64
CA ASP A 42 27.80 94.55 -62.52
C ASP A 42 27.50 93.33 -63.41
N THR A 43 28.13 93.22 -64.58
CA THR A 43 27.94 92.07 -65.47
C THR A 43 28.57 90.81 -64.89
N LEU A 44 29.74 90.94 -64.25
CA LEU A 44 30.39 89.84 -63.52
C LEU A 44 29.57 89.44 -62.30
N LEU A 45 29.09 90.41 -61.51
CA LEU A 45 28.23 90.16 -60.35
C LEU A 45 26.91 89.49 -60.75
N LYS A 46 26.33 89.83 -61.89
CA LYS A 46 25.10 89.15 -62.37
C LYS A 46 25.33 87.66 -62.64
N ILE A 47 26.47 87.26 -63.21
CA ILE A 47 26.79 85.85 -63.49
C ILE A 47 26.85 85.05 -62.18
N PHE A 48 27.51 85.57 -61.15
CA PHE A 48 27.62 84.87 -59.87
C PHE A 48 26.34 84.96 -59.03
N SER A 49 25.52 86.00 -59.19
CA SER A 49 24.26 86.15 -58.45
C SER A 49 23.23 85.05 -58.77
N ALA A 50 23.28 84.50 -59.99
CA ALA A 50 22.45 83.37 -60.39
C ALA A 50 22.81 82.08 -59.62
N ILE A 51 24.05 81.95 -59.16
CA ILE A 51 24.56 80.78 -58.43
C ILE A 51 24.39 80.94 -56.92
N THR A 52 24.38 82.18 -56.41
CA THR A 52 24.27 82.51 -54.98
C THR A 52 22.85 82.92 -54.57
N ALA A 53 21.82 82.43 -55.27
CA ALA A 53 20.42 82.85 -55.10
C ALA A 53 19.91 82.71 -53.65
N ASP A 54 20.46 81.77 -52.88
CA ASP A 54 20.31 81.70 -51.42
C ASP A 54 21.45 82.47 -50.73
N SER A 55 21.13 83.72 -50.41
CA SER A 55 21.89 84.88 -49.92
C SER A 55 23.04 84.75 -48.88
N GLN A 56 23.67 83.60 -48.64
CA GLN A 56 24.76 83.47 -47.67
C GLN A 56 26.07 82.88 -48.21
N ILE A 57 26.14 82.57 -49.50
CA ILE A 57 27.40 82.21 -50.17
C ILE A 57 28.13 83.50 -50.54
N GLY A 58 29.37 83.62 -50.09
CA GLY A 58 30.28 84.70 -50.50
C GLY A 58 31.22 84.21 -51.58
N VAL A 59 31.31 84.89 -52.72
CA VAL A 59 32.27 84.56 -53.78
C VAL A 59 33.22 85.73 -53.93
N TYR A 60 34.51 85.49 -53.80
CA TYR A 60 35.56 86.49 -53.82
C TYR A 60 36.54 86.17 -54.95
N ILE A 61 36.92 87.18 -55.74
CA ILE A 61 37.87 87.04 -56.84
C ILE A 61 39.12 87.84 -56.49
N PHE A 62 40.26 87.16 -56.46
CA PHE A 62 41.57 87.75 -56.15
C PHE A 62 42.51 87.68 -57.36
N SER A 63 43.36 88.69 -57.53
CA SER A 63 44.49 88.69 -58.47
C SER A 63 45.70 89.28 -57.77
N ASN A 64 46.82 88.57 -57.78
CA ASN A 64 48.05 88.94 -57.05
C ASN A 64 47.76 89.34 -55.59
N ASP A 65 47.02 88.49 -54.88
CA ASP A 65 46.62 88.63 -53.47
C ASP A 65 45.77 89.87 -53.12
N LYS A 66 45.31 90.63 -54.12
CA LYS A 66 44.39 91.75 -53.95
C LYS A 66 42.99 91.37 -54.39
N LEU A 67 41.99 91.74 -53.58
CA LEU A 67 40.59 91.56 -53.91
C LEU A 67 40.25 92.42 -55.12
N ILE A 68 39.75 91.77 -56.17
CA ILE A 68 39.23 92.44 -57.36
C ILE A 68 37.77 92.81 -57.14
N THR A 69 36.93 91.79 -56.92
CA THR A 69 35.49 91.93 -56.79
C THR A 69 34.90 90.66 -56.16
N GLY A 70 33.64 90.69 -55.78
CA GLY A 70 32.96 89.55 -55.16
C GLY A 70 31.50 89.83 -54.81
N ILE A 71 30.75 88.78 -54.54
CA ILE A 71 29.36 88.83 -54.05
C ILE A 71 29.35 88.54 -52.55
N ASN A 72 28.46 89.23 -51.82
CA ASN A 72 28.38 89.17 -50.36
C ASN A 72 29.73 89.49 -49.71
N GLN A 73 30.33 90.60 -50.15
CA GLN A 73 31.62 91.07 -49.66
C GLN A 73 31.53 91.43 -48.18
N ASN A 74 32.13 90.60 -47.33
CA ASN A 74 32.43 90.97 -45.96
C ASN A 74 33.94 91.28 -45.90
N GLU A 75 34.29 92.53 -45.60
CA GLU A 75 35.69 93.01 -45.57
C GLU A 75 36.58 92.13 -44.66
N MET A 76 36.03 91.60 -43.56
CA MET A 76 36.77 90.73 -42.64
C MET A 76 37.05 89.35 -43.23
N ILE A 77 36.11 88.81 -44.00
CA ILE A 77 36.27 87.52 -44.70
C ILE A 77 37.27 87.68 -45.85
N ALA A 78 37.14 88.75 -46.62
CA ALA A 78 38.08 89.08 -47.70
C ALA A 78 39.51 89.25 -47.19
N LYS A 79 39.71 89.94 -46.07
CA LYS A 79 41.03 90.14 -45.44
C LYS A 79 41.62 88.83 -44.90
N THR A 80 40.82 87.99 -44.26
CA THR A 80 41.27 86.69 -43.75
C THR A 80 41.69 85.76 -44.90
N ILE A 81 41.04 85.88 -46.06
CA ILE A 81 41.36 85.10 -47.25
C ILE A 81 42.62 85.66 -47.94
N SER A 82 42.76 86.98 -48.06
CA SER A 82 43.98 87.59 -48.62
C SER A 82 45.21 87.24 -47.79
N ASP A 83 45.13 87.33 -46.46
CA ASP A 83 46.25 87.03 -45.56
C ASP A 83 46.69 85.56 -45.67
N LYS A 84 45.78 84.64 -45.99
CA LYS A 84 46.09 83.21 -46.16
C LYS A 84 46.53 82.85 -47.59
N LEU A 85 46.08 83.58 -48.60
CA LEU A 85 46.55 83.45 -49.99
C LEU A 85 48.01 83.89 -50.11
N SER A 86 48.40 84.99 -49.44
CA SER A 86 49.78 85.50 -49.46
C SER A 86 50.82 84.58 -48.82
N VAL A 87 50.41 83.56 -48.08
CA VAL A 87 51.31 82.64 -47.35
C VAL A 87 51.39 81.25 -48.04
N ASN A 88 50.76 81.04 -49.21
CA ASN A 88 50.76 79.76 -49.94
C ASN A 88 50.26 78.54 -49.13
N VAL A 89 49.36 78.73 -48.15
CA VAL A 89 48.84 77.66 -47.27
C VAL A 89 47.40 77.26 -47.60
N PHE A 90 46.90 77.64 -48.77
CA PHE A 90 45.51 77.35 -49.15
C PHE A 90 45.42 76.07 -49.99
N SER A 91 44.90 75.00 -49.40
CA SER A 91 44.47 73.78 -50.10
C SER A 91 43.12 74.00 -50.79
N ASP A 92 42.78 73.19 -51.81
CA ASP A 92 41.53 73.27 -52.62
C ASP A 92 40.25 73.49 -51.80
N SER A 93 40.22 73.00 -50.56
CA SER A 93 39.24 73.43 -49.56
C SER A 93 39.88 73.65 -48.19
N GLN A 94 39.38 74.63 -47.42
CA GLN A 94 39.83 74.90 -46.06
C GLN A 94 38.66 75.34 -45.15
N LYS A 95 38.72 74.93 -43.88
CA LYS A 95 37.81 75.42 -42.83
C LYS A 95 38.33 76.75 -42.28
N LEU A 96 37.51 77.79 -42.34
CA LEU A 96 37.77 79.10 -41.76
C LEU A 96 36.94 79.30 -40.49
N LYS A 97 37.49 79.96 -39.47
CA LYS A 97 36.75 80.37 -38.28
C LYS A 97 36.87 81.88 -38.14
N ILE A 98 35.76 82.60 -38.25
CA ILE A 98 35.70 84.06 -38.22
C ILE A 98 34.60 84.46 -37.25
N GLN A 99 34.95 85.25 -36.22
CA GLN A 99 34.03 85.74 -35.17
C GLN A 99 33.02 84.67 -34.70
N ASN A 100 33.52 83.53 -34.22
CA ASN A 100 32.77 82.35 -33.76
C ASN A 100 32.00 81.54 -34.82
N ASN A 101 31.82 82.03 -36.03
CA ASN A 101 31.20 81.27 -37.11
C ASN A 101 32.25 80.47 -37.89
N LYS A 102 31.92 79.22 -38.21
CA LYS A 102 32.75 78.35 -39.04
C LYS A 102 32.27 78.45 -40.49
N TYR A 103 33.21 78.53 -41.42
CA TYR A 103 32.97 78.62 -42.86
C TYR A 103 33.83 77.59 -43.58
N TYR A 104 33.38 77.15 -44.75
CA TYR A 104 34.16 76.39 -45.72
C TYR A 104 34.53 77.31 -46.86
N ALA A 105 35.82 77.44 -47.14
CA ALA A 105 36.33 78.16 -48.29
C ALA A 105 36.88 77.18 -49.32
N PHE A 106 36.47 77.34 -50.57
CA PHE A 106 36.89 76.55 -51.71
C PHE A 106 37.64 77.45 -52.68
N LEU A 107 38.85 77.05 -53.05
CA LEU A 107 39.72 77.81 -53.95
C LEU A 107 39.72 77.15 -55.33
N CYS A 108 39.61 77.96 -56.38
CA CYS A 108 39.86 77.54 -57.76
C CYS A 108 40.70 78.61 -58.46
N SER A 109 41.85 78.23 -58.99
CA SER A 109 42.74 79.13 -59.74
C SER A 109 42.51 78.99 -61.25
N SER A 110 42.52 80.10 -61.99
CA SER A 110 42.45 80.08 -63.46
C SER A 110 43.85 80.05 -64.07
N ASP A 111 44.14 79.00 -64.83
CA ASP A 111 45.45 78.77 -65.48
C ASP A 111 45.80 79.84 -66.54
N SER A 112 44.80 80.48 -67.16
CA SER A 112 45.01 81.43 -68.27
C SER A 112 45.12 82.89 -67.85
N ILE A 113 44.56 83.27 -66.69
CA ILE A 113 44.42 84.68 -66.27
C ILE A 113 45.11 84.94 -64.91
N GLY A 114 45.37 83.89 -64.12
CA GLY A 114 45.99 84.02 -62.78
C GLY A 114 45.03 84.54 -61.71
N TRP A 115 43.72 84.40 -61.90
CA TRP A 115 42.72 84.76 -60.89
C TRP A 115 42.43 83.59 -59.96
N ASN A 116 42.28 83.91 -58.67
CA ASN A 116 41.89 82.99 -57.62
C ASN A 116 40.44 83.26 -57.23
N TYR A 117 39.57 82.31 -57.53
CA TYR A 117 38.16 82.32 -57.15
C TYR A 117 38.01 81.61 -55.81
N VAL A 118 37.51 82.31 -54.80
CA VAL A 118 37.27 81.76 -53.47
C VAL A 118 35.79 81.81 -53.16
N ALA A 119 35.15 80.64 -53.11
CA ALA A 119 33.78 80.50 -52.66
C ALA A 119 33.76 80.17 -51.15
N VAL A 120 33.04 80.96 -50.36
CA VAL A 120 32.93 80.85 -48.91
C VAL A 120 31.50 80.52 -48.54
N ILE A 121 31.30 79.40 -47.85
CA ILE A 121 30.00 78.88 -47.47
C ILE A 121 29.96 78.68 -45.94
N PRO A 122 29.00 79.28 -45.21
CA PRO A 122 28.83 79.03 -43.78
C PRO A 122 28.64 77.54 -43.45
N SER A 123 29.30 77.04 -42.41
CA SER A 123 29.29 75.61 -42.09
C SER A 123 27.91 75.11 -41.65
N HIS A 124 27.07 75.97 -41.08
CA HIS A 124 25.72 75.61 -40.66
C HIS A 124 24.81 75.30 -41.85
N ILE A 125 25.05 75.90 -43.03
CA ILE A 125 24.32 75.59 -44.27
C ILE A 125 24.76 74.23 -44.80
N VAL A 126 26.07 74.02 -44.89
CA VAL A 126 26.66 72.73 -45.34
C VAL A 126 26.23 71.59 -44.42
N LEU A 127 26.20 71.81 -43.11
CA LEU A 127 25.87 70.79 -42.11
C LEU A 127 24.37 70.72 -41.76
N ALA A 128 23.52 71.63 -42.26
CA ALA A 128 22.09 71.65 -41.93
C ALA A 128 21.40 70.33 -42.31
N GLN A 129 21.67 69.84 -43.53
CA GLN A 129 21.11 68.59 -44.04
C GLN A 129 21.64 67.38 -43.24
N ALA A 130 22.95 67.36 -42.93
CA ALA A 130 23.56 66.30 -42.14
C ALA A 130 23.01 66.25 -40.70
N ASN A 131 22.82 67.41 -40.05
CA ASN A 131 22.25 67.49 -38.70
C ASN A 131 20.77 67.08 -38.67
N TYR A 132 20.00 67.38 -39.72
CA TYR A 132 18.62 66.92 -39.84
C TYR A 132 18.56 65.39 -39.89
N ILE A 133 19.38 64.77 -40.75
CA ILE A 133 19.49 63.30 -40.84
C ILE A 133 19.92 62.71 -39.50
N ALA A 134 20.92 63.29 -38.83
CA ALA A 134 21.37 62.80 -37.53
C ALA A 134 20.27 62.83 -36.46
N LYS A 135 19.50 63.93 -36.37
CA LYS A 135 18.35 64.03 -35.44
C LYS A 135 17.24 63.04 -35.78
N ALA A 136 16.92 62.87 -37.07
CA ALA A 136 15.94 61.90 -37.53
C ALA A 136 16.36 60.46 -37.18
N SER A 137 17.63 60.11 -37.39
CA SER A 137 18.17 58.80 -37.02
C SER A 137 18.13 58.54 -35.52
N ILE A 138 18.44 59.55 -34.68
CA ILE A 138 18.34 59.42 -33.22
C ILE A 138 16.90 59.21 -32.78
N LEU A 139 15.94 59.95 -33.36
CA LEU A 139 14.51 59.78 -33.08
C LEU A 139 14.01 58.39 -33.51
N LEU A 140 14.46 57.90 -34.67
CA LEU A 140 14.14 56.55 -35.13
C LEU A 140 14.66 55.48 -34.16
N ILE A 141 15.92 55.61 -33.70
CA ILE A 141 16.51 54.67 -32.74
C ILE A 141 15.74 54.68 -31.42
N LEU A 142 15.41 55.86 -30.88
CA LEU A 142 14.60 55.97 -29.66
C LEU A 142 13.22 55.34 -29.84
N PHE A 143 12.56 55.58 -30.98
CA PHE A 143 11.28 54.99 -31.30
C PHE A 143 11.35 53.45 -31.37
N LEU A 144 12.36 52.90 -32.05
CA LEU A 144 12.61 51.46 -32.11
C LEU A 144 12.91 50.87 -30.73
N MET A 145 13.66 51.57 -29.88
CA MET A 145 13.95 51.14 -28.52
C MET A 145 12.68 51.09 -27.66
N CYS A 146 11.81 52.11 -27.76
CA CYS A 146 10.53 52.12 -27.08
C CYS A 146 9.62 50.97 -27.54
N ILE A 147 9.54 50.71 -28.85
CA ILE A 147 8.79 49.56 -29.38
C ILE A 147 9.39 48.25 -28.88
N GLY A 148 10.71 48.10 -28.89
CA GLY A 148 11.40 46.91 -28.40
C GLY A 148 11.10 46.63 -26.94
N LEU A 149 11.12 47.66 -26.08
CA LEU A 149 10.77 47.54 -24.67
C LEU A 149 9.28 47.20 -24.47
N LEU A 150 8.39 47.79 -25.27
CA LEU A 150 6.96 47.49 -25.23
C LEU A 150 6.67 46.03 -25.65
N LEU A 151 7.32 45.55 -26.71
CA LEU A 151 7.24 44.16 -27.15
C LEU A 151 7.86 43.19 -26.13
N ALA A 152 8.98 43.55 -25.52
CA ALA A 152 9.60 42.74 -24.47
C ALA A 152 8.68 42.63 -23.24
N TYR A 153 8.10 43.75 -22.80
CA TYR A 153 7.17 43.78 -21.67
C TYR A 153 5.90 42.97 -21.93
N THR A 154 5.29 43.12 -23.11
CA THR A 154 4.08 42.37 -23.49
C THR A 154 4.35 40.88 -23.61
N ASN A 155 5.48 40.47 -24.20
CA ASN A 155 5.88 39.07 -24.26
C ASN A 155 6.18 38.50 -22.87
N PHE A 156 6.92 39.23 -22.02
CA PHE A 156 7.20 38.79 -20.66
C PHE A 156 5.91 38.53 -19.87
N LYS A 157 4.95 39.46 -19.94
CA LYS A 157 3.65 39.32 -19.27
C LYS A 157 2.86 38.12 -19.78
N ASN A 158 2.85 37.89 -21.09
CA ASN A 158 2.16 36.74 -21.67
C ASN A 158 2.83 35.42 -21.27
N THR A 159 4.16 35.32 -21.38
CA THR A 159 4.92 34.12 -21.00
C THR A 159 4.76 33.78 -19.53
N TYR A 160 4.88 34.76 -18.63
CA TYR A 160 4.73 34.53 -17.19
C TYR A 160 3.31 34.05 -16.83
N LYS A 161 2.28 34.58 -17.50
CA LYS A 161 0.90 34.11 -17.33
C LYS A 161 0.73 32.62 -17.68
N TYR A 162 1.41 32.12 -18.71
CA TYR A 162 1.33 30.70 -19.07
C TYR A 162 1.98 29.81 -18.00
N VAL A 163 3.12 30.22 -17.45
CA VAL A 163 3.82 29.49 -16.38
C VAL A 163 3.00 29.47 -15.09
N ASP A 164 2.43 30.61 -14.69
CA ASP A 164 1.59 30.70 -13.49
C ASP A 164 0.32 29.84 -13.62
N ASN A 165 -0.33 29.82 -14.80
CA ASN A 165 -1.47 28.94 -15.05
C ASN A 165 -1.10 27.44 -14.91
N ILE A 166 0.08 27.03 -15.41
CA ILE A 166 0.57 25.66 -15.25
C ILE A 166 0.81 25.36 -13.77
N MET A 167 1.44 26.29 -13.04
CA MET A 167 1.69 26.16 -11.61
C MET A 167 0.40 26.03 -10.79
N GLN A 168 -0.63 26.82 -11.12
CA GLN A 168 -1.95 26.73 -10.49
C GLN A 168 -2.61 25.38 -10.79
N THR A 169 -2.55 24.90 -12.04
CA THR A 169 -3.10 23.59 -12.42
C THR A 169 -2.41 22.46 -11.66
N ILE A 170 -1.08 22.50 -11.56
CA ILE A 170 -0.28 21.54 -10.78
C ILE A 170 -0.67 21.59 -9.30
N LYS A 171 -0.79 22.79 -8.70
CA LYS A 171 -1.23 22.97 -7.30
C LYS A 171 -2.63 22.41 -7.05
N THR A 172 -3.55 22.54 -8.01
CA THR A 172 -4.89 21.95 -7.89
C THR A 172 -4.89 20.42 -7.98
N ILE A 173 -3.99 19.81 -8.75
CA ILE A 173 -3.93 18.35 -8.93
C ILE A 173 -3.17 17.67 -7.79
N LEU A 174 -2.06 18.25 -7.30
CA LEU A 174 -1.24 17.66 -6.25
C LEU A 174 -1.74 18.00 -4.83
N GLY A 175 -2.53 19.05 -4.67
CA GLY A 175 -3.04 19.51 -3.38
C GLY A 175 -2.12 20.54 -2.73
N SER A 176 -2.71 21.46 -1.97
CA SER A 176 -2.06 22.69 -1.47
C SER A 176 -1.03 22.49 -0.34
N ASN A 177 -0.70 21.24 0.02
CA ASN A 177 0.10 20.93 1.22
C ASN A 177 1.50 20.39 0.94
N ASP A 178 1.94 20.28 -0.32
CA ASP A 178 3.25 19.71 -0.62
C ASP A 178 4.39 20.73 -0.48
N GLU A 179 5.42 20.34 0.29
CA GLU A 179 6.71 21.03 0.45
C GLU A 179 7.39 21.36 -0.89
N ILE A 180 7.00 20.65 -1.95
CA ILE A 180 7.47 20.78 -3.34
C ILE A 180 7.14 22.16 -3.92
N THR A 181 6.06 22.81 -3.48
CA THR A 181 5.67 24.15 -3.95
C THR A 181 6.41 25.30 -3.26
N LYS A 182 7.30 25.00 -2.30
CA LYS A 182 8.16 25.98 -1.62
C LYS A 182 9.53 26.16 -2.26
N GLU A 183 9.88 25.43 -3.33
CA GLU A 183 11.14 25.66 -4.03
C GLU A 183 11.16 27.04 -4.70
N GLU A 184 12.29 27.76 -4.60
CA GLU A 184 12.47 29.11 -5.17
C GLU A 184 12.38 29.16 -6.70
N ASN A 185 12.50 28.01 -7.38
CA ASN A 185 12.48 27.92 -8.84
C ASN A 185 11.22 27.21 -9.34
N GLU A 186 10.32 27.99 -9.95
CA GLU A 186 9.07 27.52 -10.55
C GLU A 186 9.29 26.39 -11.58
N TYR A 187 10.38 26.39 -12.34
CA TYR A 187 10.66 25.34 -13.32
C TYR A 187 11.02 24.00 -12.66
N LYS A 188 11.74 24.05 -11.53
CA LYS A 188 12.12 22.84 -10.79
C LYS A 188 10.94 22.25 -10.05
N ALA A 189 10.06 23.11 -9.51
CA ALA A 189 8.78 22.68 -8.96
C ALA A 189 7.90 21.98 -10.02
N ILE A 190 7.90 22.45 -11.28
CA ILE A 190 7.21 21.78 -12.38
C ILE A 190 7.85 20.42 -12.69
N GLU A 191 9.17 20.33 -12.79
CA GLU A 191 9.88 19.06 -13.04
C GLU A 191 9.55 18.00 -11.98
N ASN A 192 9.63 18.39 -10.69
CA ASN A 192 9.30 17.51 -9.58
C ASN A 192 7.83 17.06 -9.61
N ALA A 193 6.91 17.98 -9.91
CA ALA A 193 5.49 17.69 -10.05
C ALA A 193 5.20 16.68 -11.18
N ILE A 194 5.86 16.82 -12.34
CA ILE A 194 5.72 15.90 -13.46
C ILE A 194 6.24 14.51 -13.08
N MET A 195 7.41 14.43 -12.43
CA MET A 195 7.97 13.17 -11.97
C MET A 195 7.06 12.47 -10.95
N GLU A 196 6.44 13.23 -10.04
CA GLU A 196 5.48 12.67 -9.09
C GLU A 196 4.19 12.18 -9.76
N LEU A 197 3.65 12.94 -10.73
CA LEU A 197 2.47 12.51 -11.50
C LEU A 197 2.76 11.22 -12.26
N PHE A 198 3.91 11.12 -12.91
CA PHE A 198 4.32 9.91 -13.61
C PHE A 198 4.48 8.73 -12.65
N ASN A 199 5.10 8.94 -11.48
CA ASN A 199 5.21 7.91 -10.45
C ASN A 199 3.85 7.50 -9.88
N LYS A 200 2.92 8.44 -9.65
CA LYS A 200 1.55 8.16 -9.21
C LYS A 200 0.80 7.35 -10.27
N GLU A 201 0.91 7.71 -11.55
CA GLU A 201 0.30 6.97 -12.66
C GLU A 201 0.84 5.53 -12.74
N GLN A 202 2.16 5.36 -12.73
CA GLN A 202 2.79 4.03 -12.74
C GLN A 202 2.36 3.20 -11.53
N LYS A 203 2.36 3.79 -10.33
CA LYS A 203 1.94 3.10 -9.11
C LYS A 203 0.47 2.71 -9.19
N LEU A 204 -0.41 3.56 -9.72
CA LEU A 204 -1.82 3.25 -9.90
C LEU A 204 -2.03 2.13 -10.92
N LYS A 205 -1.30 2.17 -12.04
CA LYS A 205 -1.33 1.10 -13.04
C LYS A 205 -0.86 -0.23 -12.44
N GLN A 206 0.24 -0.22 -11.69
CA GLN A 206 0.78 -1.40 -11.03
C GLN A 206 -0.16 -1.94 -9.95
N THR A 207 -0.74 -1.08 -9.10
CA THR A 207 -1.72 -1.55 -8.10
C THR A 207 -2.97 -2.08 -8.76
N PHE A 208 -3.43 -1.47 -9.84
CA PHE A 208 -4.56 -1.95 -10.61
C PHE A 208 -4.27 -3.32 -11.25
N GLU A 209 -3.12 -3.49 -11.92
CA GLU A 209 -2.67 -4.76 -12.50
C GLU A 209 -2.53 -5.85 -11.43
N ASN A 210 -1.94 -5.54 -10.27
CA ASN A 210 -1.83 -6.46 -9.14
C ASN A 210 -3.19 -6.87 -8.56
N ASN A 211 -4.23 -6.05 -8.74
CA ASN A 211 -5.59 -6.32 -8.26
C ASN A 211 -6.48 -7.02 -9.30
N LEU A 212 -6.06 -7.13 -10.57
CA LEU A 212 -6.83 -7.84 -11.60
C LEU A 212 -7.18 -9.29 -11.23
N PRO A 213 -6.27 -10.11 -10.65
CA PRO A 213 -6.61 -11.46 -10.22
C PRO A 213 -7.69 -11.50 -9.12
N LEU A 214 -7.67 -10.52 -8.21
CA LEU A 214 -8.68 -10.40 -7.15
C LEU A 214 -10.04 -10.03 -7.74
N LEU A 215 -10.06 -9.12 -8.73
CA LEU A 215 -11.27 -8.77 -9.45
C LEU A 215 -11.81 -9.98 -10.22
N LYS A 216 -10.96 -10.70 -10.97
CA LYS A 216 -11.30 -11.94 -11.66
C LYS A 216 -11.92 -12.96 -10.70
N ASN A 217 -11.28 -13.22 -9.56
CA ASN A 217 -11.81 -14.11 -8.53
C ASN A 217 -13.16 -13.64 -8.00
N SER A 218 -13.32 -12.34 -7.71
CA SER A 218 -14.57 -11.78 -7.17
C SER A 218 -15.76 -11.90 -8.15
N TYR A 219 -15.52 -11.73 -9.45
CA TYR A 219 -16.56 -11.89 -10.46
C TYR A 219 -16.91 -13.36 -10.68
N LEU A 220 -15.92 -14.24 -10.73
CA LEU A 220 -16.16 -15.69 -10.79
C LEU A 220 -16.91 -16.20 -9.56
N LEU A 221 -16.59 -15.69 -8.36
CA LEU A 221 -17.34 -15.99 -7.14
C LEU A 221 -18.80 -15.52 -7.22
N LYS A 222 -19.06 -14.32 -7.75
CA LYS A 222 -20.44 -13.85 -7.97
C LYS A 222 -21.21 -14.80 -8.89
N ILE A 223 -20.57 -15.30 -9.95
CA ILE A 223 -21.18 -16.28 -10.87
C ILE A 223 -21.48 -17.59 -10.13
N LEU A 224 -20.52 -18.12 -9.38
CA LEU A 224 -20.69 -19.35 -8.60
C LEU A 224 -21.76 -19.22 -7.51
N LYS A 225 -21.91 -18.05 -6.87
CA LYS A 225 -22.93 -17.83 -5.84
C LYS A 225 -24.30 -17.48 -6.40
N GLY A 226 -24.38 -17.14 -7.69
CA GLY A 226 -25.61 -16.64 -8.32
C GLY A 226 -25.92 -15.17 -7.97
N ASP A 227 -24.95 -14.45 -7.38
CA ASP A 227 -25.09 -13.06 -6.94
C ASP A 227 -24.77 -12.07 -8.09
N PHE A 228 -25.40 -12.25 -9.25
CA PHE A 228 -25.20 -11.37 -10.41
C PHE A 228 -26.49 -11.14 -11.19
N ILE A 229 -26.49 -10.03 -11.93
CA ILE A 229 -27.53 -9.70 -12.90
C ILE A 229 -26.82 -9.56 -14.24
N LEU A 230 -27.24 -10.35 -15.24
CA LEU A 230 -26.77 -10.23 -16.62
C LEU A 230 -27.20 -8.88 -17.18
N ASN A 231 -26.30 -7.91 -17.13
CA ASN A 231 -26.45 -6.60 -17.74
C ASN A 231 -25.22 -6.27 -18.59
N ASP A 232 -25.33 -5.28 -19.46
CA ASP A 232 -24.24 -4.87 -20.35
C ASP A 232 -22.95 -4.51 -19.59
N SER A 233 -23.07 -3.95 -18.38
CA SER A 233 -21.90 -3.64 -17.56
C SER A 233 -21.17 -4.90 -17.07
N PHE A 234 -21.90 -5.97 -16.74
CA PHE A 234 -21.34 -7.23 -16.29
C PHE A 234 -20.63 -7.94 -17.45
N LEU A 235 -21.26 -7.98 -18.63
CA LEU A 235 -20.66 -8.56 -19.83
C LEU A 235 -19.38 -7.83 -20.25
N LYS A 236 -19.39 -6.49 -20.26
CA LYS A 236 -18.19 -5.68 -20.53
C LYS A 236 -17.07 -5.95 -19.52
N MET A 237 -17.42 -6.19 -18.26
CA MET A 237 -16.43 -6.54 -17.25
C MET A 237 -15.84 -7.94 -17.45
N LEU A 238 -16.65 -8.93 -17.85
CA LEU A 238 -16.13 -10.27 -18.18
C LEU A 238 -15.18 -10.21 -19.37
N GLU A 239 -15.51 -9.42 -20.39
CA GLU A 239 -14.64 -9.18 -21.55
C GLU A 239 -13.34 -8.50 -21.13
N PHE A 240 -13.40 -7.46 -20.29
CA PHE A 240 -12.23 -6.78 -19.73
C PHE A 240 -11.33 -7.70 -18.89
N LEU A 241 -11.90 -8.64 -18.15
CA LEU A 241 -11.17 -9.61 -17.33
C LEU A 241 -10.72 -10.86 -18.11
N GLU A 242 -10.94 -10.90 -19.43
CA GLU A 242 -10.64 -12.02 -20.33
C GLU A 242 -11.31 -13.35 -19.91
N ILE A 243 -12.47 -13.27 -19.25
CA ILE A 243 -13.26 -14.45 -18.87
C ILE A 243 -14.14 -14.86 -20.06
N ARG A 244 -13.80 -15.98 -20.69
CA ARG A 244 -14.49 -16.54 -21.86
C ARG A 244 -15.36 -17.71 -21.43
N LEU A 245 -16.67 -17.55 -21.56
CA LEU A 245 -17.66 -18.56 -21.17
C LEU A 245 -18.55 -18.96 -22.36
N ASN A 246 -17.92 -19.36 -23.46
CA ASN A 246 -18.60 -19.47 -24.75
C ASN A 246 -19.12 -20.88 -25.08
N ASN A 247 -18.72 -21.92 -24.33
CA ASN A 247 -19.24 -23.26 -24.58
C ASN A 247 -20.57 -23.49 -23.85
N SER A 248 -21.25 -24.57 -24.23
CA SER A 248 -22.64 -24.82 -23.85
C SER A 248 -22.79 -25.47 -22.47
N PHE A 249 -21.75 -26.11 -21.93
CA PHE A 249 -21.87 -26.95 -20.73
C PHE A 249 -21.02 -26.44 -19.58
N PHE A 250 -21.64 -26.28 -18.43
CA PHE A 250 -21.08 -25.68 -17.22
C PHE A 250 -21.13 -26.68 -16.07
N THR A 251 -19.97 -26.93 -15.47
CA THR A 251 -19.82 -27.83 -14.32
C THR A 251 -18.91 -27.18 -13.28
N CYS A 252 -19.24 -27.32 -11.99
CA CYS A 252 -18.37 -26.90 -10.90
C CYS A 252 -17.81 -28.11 -10.15
N ILE A 253 -16.52 -28.05 -9.84
CA ILE A 253 -15.80 -29.06 -9.05
C ILE A 253 -15.10 -28.33 -7.90
N THR A 254 -15.47 -28.62 -6.66
CA THR A 254 -14.92 -28.00 -5.46
C THR A 254 -13.96 -28.94 -4.77
N LEU A 255 -12.87 -28.41 -4.23
CA LEU A 255 -11.85 -29.20 -3.54
C LEU A 255 -11.29 -28.43 -2.35
N ILE A 256 -10.80 -29.18 -1.36
CA ILE A 256 -10.11 -28.61 -0.21
C ILE A 256 -8.61 -28.62 -0.53
N ASP A 257 -8.03 -27.47 -0.86
CA ASP A 257 -6.59 -27.32 -1.09
C ASP A 257 -5.96 -26.48 0.01
N ILE A 258 -4.93 -27.05 0.63
CA ILE A 258 -4.18 -26.48 1.75
C ILE A 258 -3.05 -25.57 1.24
N ASN A 259 -2.65 -25.70 -0.03
CA ASN A 259 -1.38 -25.16 -0.51
C ASN A 259 -1.48 -23.83 -1.28
N ASN A 260 -2.66 -23.19 -1.36
CA ASN A 260 -2.84 -21.84 -1.94
C ASN A 260 -2.29 -21.65 -3.38
N PHE A 261 -2.37 -22.68 -4.24
CA PHE A 261 -1.82 -22.63 -5.60
C PHE A 261 -2.87 -22.43 -6.71
N SER A 262 -3.83 -21.50 -6.54
CA SER A 262 -4.95 -21.32 -7.48
C SER A 262 -4.51 -21.04 -8.93
N SER A 263 -3.56 -20.13 -9.14
CA SER A 263 -3.06 -19.76 -10.47
C SER A 263 -2.27 -20.88 -11.15
N ILE A 264 -1.54 -21.69 -10.37
CA ILE A 264 -0.76 -22.82 -10.89
C ILE A 264 -1.70 -23.94 -11.32
N ILE A 265 -2.76 -24.19 -10.54
CA ILE A 265 -3.79 -25.19 -10.88
C ILE A 265 -4.52 -24.75 -12.16
N GLU A 266 -4.94 -23.49 -12.26
CA GLU A 266 -5.63 -22.96 -13.45
C GLU A 266 -4.79 -23.12 -14.72
N ASN A 267 -3.53 -22.66 -14.70
CA ASN A 267 -2.65 -22.75 -15.87
C ASN A 267 -2.39 -24.20 -16.30
N LYS A 268 -2.24 -25.11 -15.34
CA LYS A 268 -1.99 -26.53 -15.63
C LYS A 268 -3.22 -27.24 -16.17
N LEU A 269 -4.41 -26.93 -15.64
CA LEU A 269 -5.67 -27.48 -16.15
C LEU A 269 -5.91 -27.00 -17.59
N ASN A 270 -5.75 -25.71 -17.86
CA ASN A 270 -5.88 -25.16 -19.21
C ASN A 270 -4.82 -25.73 -20.18
N ASN A 271 -3.58 -26.00 -19.72
CA ASN A 271 -2.56 -26.67 -20.54
C ASN A 271 -2.89 -28.15 -20.82
N SER A 272 -3.55 -28.83 -19.90
CA SER A 272 -3.92 -30.24 -20.04
C SER A 272 -5.19 -30.43 -20.87
N ILE A 273 -6.08 -29.44 -20.87
CA ILE A 273 -7.38 -29.45 -21.55
C ILE A 273 -7.59 -28.12 -22.29
N PRO A 274 -6.95 -27.91 -23.45
CA PRO A 274 -6.97 -26.62 -24.16
C PRO A 274 -8.32 -26.28 -24.81
N ASP A 275 -9.17 -27.29 -25.05
CA ASP A 275 -10.47 -27.10 -25.70
C ASP A 275 -11.55 -26.53 -24.74
N TRP A 276 -11.28 -26.50 -23.43
CA TRP A 276 -12.21 -26.06 -22.40
C TRP A 276 -11.71 -24.78 -21.72
N ASN A 277 -12.64 -23.94 -21.28
CA ASN A 277 -12.30 -22.78 -20.46
C ASN A 277 -12.41 -23.19 -18.99
N ILE A 278 -11.27 -23.28 -18.29
CA ILE A 278 -11.22 -23.69 -16.89
C ILE A 278 -10.72 -22.51 -16.04
N TYR A 279 -11.45 -22.21 -14.98
CA TYR A 279 -11.12 -21.16 -14.03
C TYR A 279 -11.08 -21.70 -12.61
N VAL A 280 -10.11 -21.27 -11.80
CA VAL A 280 -10.01 -21.66 -10.38
C VAL A 280 -10.38 -20.47 -9.52
N VAL A 281 -11.37 -20.68 -8.66
CA VAL A 281 -11.96 -19.65 -7.81
C VAL A 281 -11.67 -19.98 -6.36
N ASP A 282 -11.31 -18.97 -5.58
CA ASP A 282 -11.02 -19.06 -4.16
C ASP A 282 -12.22 -18.56 -3.34
N ASP A 283 -12.93 -19.46 -2.64
CA ASP A 283 -14.14 -19.11 -1.84
C ASP A 283 -13.88 -19.01 -0.32
N GLY A 284 -12.62 -18.96 0.11
CA GLY A 284 -12.27 -18.75 1.52
C GLY A 284 -11.12 -19.63 1.99
N ILE A 285 -11.06 -19.89 3.30
CA ILE A 285 -9.95 -20.66 3.88
C ILE A 285 -10.06 -22.11 3.40
N ASN A 286 -9.13 -22.49 2.53
CA ASN A 286 -8.89 -23.84 1.99
C ASN A 286 -9.93 -24.40 1.02
N ILE A 287 -10.95 -23.64 0.58
CA ILE A 287 -11.91 -24.12 -0.43
C ILE A 287 -11.59 -23.48 -1.78
N LYS A 288 -11.26 -24.32 -2.78
CA LYS A 288 -11.09 -23.91 -4.17
C LYS A 288 -12.18 -24.54 -5.03
N SER A 289 -12.74 -23.75 -5.92
CA SER A 289 -13.84 -24.12 -6.80
C SER A 289 -13.40 -23.97 -8.24
N ILE A 290 -13.38 -25.07 -8.97
CA ILE A 290 -13.02 -25.13 -10.39
C ILE A 290 -14.30 -24.98 -11.20
N LEU A 291 -14.38 -23.92 -11.99
CA LEU A 291 -15.40 -23.74 -13.00
C LEU A 291 -14.89 -24.35 -14.30
N VAL A 292 -15.62 -25.34 -14.82
CA VAL A 292 -15.33 -25.99 -16.09
C VAL A 292 -16.42 -25.60 -17.09
N ASN A 293 -16.03 -24.88 -18.15
CA ASN A 293 -16.89 -24.57 -19.28
C ASN A 293 -16.43 -25.39 -20.49
N SER A 294 -17.19 -26.45 -20.78
CA SER A 294 -16.84 -27.50 -21.74
C SER A 294 -17.77 -27.53 -22.95
N ASN A 295 -17.27 -28.10 -24.04
CA ASN A 295 -17.99 -28.26 -25.31
C ASN A 295 -18.66 -29.64 -25.47
N THR A 296 -18.52 -30.53 -24.49
CA THR A 296 -19.06 -31.89 -24.49
C THR A 296 -20.23 -32.00 -23.51
N ASP A 297 -21.24 -32.77 -23.89
CA ASP A 297 -22.36 -33.14 -23.00
C ASP A 297 -22.04 -34.38 -22.15
N ASN A 298 -20.86 -34.99 -22.34
CA ASN A 298 -20.45 -36.19 -21.63
C ASN A 298 -19.89 -35.85 -20.24
N TYR A 299 -20.75 -35.85 -19.23
CA TYR A 299 -20.38 -35.54 -17.85
C TYR A 299 -19.25 -36.43 -17.30
N SER A 300 -19.27 -37.74 -17.58
CA SER A 300 -18.19 -38.63 -17.09
C SER A 300 -16.83 -38.30 -17.68
N GLU A 301 -16.78 -37.88 -18.96
CA GLU A 301 -15.54 -37.47 -19.60
C GLU A 301 -14.96 -36.20 -18.95
N ILE A 302 -15.83 -35.26 -18.55
CA ILE A 302 -15.43 -34.05 -17.84
C ILE A 302 -14.77 -34.40 -16.51
N ILE A 303 -15.42 -35.25 -15.72
CA ILE A 303 -14.91 -35.66 -14.41
C ILE A 303 -13.59 -36.43 -14.54
N ASP A 304 -13.49 -37.39 -15.47
CA ASP A 304 -12.28 -38.20 -15.65
C ASP A 304 -11.09 -37.37 -16.13
N LYS A 305 -11.28 -36.46 -17.09
CA LYS A 305 -10.18 -35.59 -17.57
C LYS A 305 -9.72 -34.64 -16.47
N VAL A 306 -10.65 -34.03 -15.73
CA VAL A 306 -10.28 -33.13 -14.62
C VAL A 306 -9.61 -33.90 -13.49
N TYR A 307 -10.10 -35.08 -13.12
CA TYR A 307 -9.47 -35.93 -12.10
C TYR A 307 -8.04 -36.31 -12.48
N ASN A 308 -7.82 -36.82 -13.70
CA ASN A 308 -6.49 -37.19 -14.18
C ASN A 308 -5.54 -36.00 -14.23
N ALA A 309 -6.03 -34.82 -14.62
CA ALA A 309 -5.24 -33.61 -14.62
C ALA A 309 -4.88 -33.18 -13.18
N LEU A 310 -5.81 -33.23 -12.24
CA LEU A 310 -5.58 -32.88 -10.84
C LEU A 310 -4.66 -33.88 -10.12
N SER A 311 -4.86 -35.18 -10.33
CA SER A 311 -4.09 -36.25 -9.66
C SER A 311 -2.61 -36.22 -10.01
N ASN A 312 -2.25 -35.70 -11.20
CA ASN A 312 -0.86 -35.50 -11.60
C ASN A 312 -0.14 -34.43 -10.76
N PHE A 313 -0.87 -33.54 -10.10
CA PHE A 313 -0.30 -32.39 -9.37
C PHE A 313 -0.56 -32.45 -7.88
N ILE A 314 -1.72 -32.94 -7.46
CA ILE A 314 -2.13 -33.03 -6.07
C ILE A 314 -2.30 -34.52 -5.75
N PRO A 315 -1.34 -35.14 -5.04
CA PRO A 315 -1.50 -36.52 -4.60
C PRO A 315 -2.67 -36.61 -3.63
N ASN A 316 -3.50 -37.65 -3.77
CA ASN A 316 -4.70 -37.88 -2.95
C ASN A 316 -5.78 -36.79 -3.04
N VAL A 317 -5.92 -36.13 -4.20
CA VAL A 317 -6.94 -35.11 -4.42
C VAL A 317 -8.35 -35.64 -4.15
N THR A 318 -9.11 -34.91 -3.33
CA THR A 318 -10.51 -35.22 -3.05
C THR A 318 -11.34 -33.99 -3.36
N ALA A 319 -12.34 -34.16 -4.23
CA ALA A 319 -13.17 -33.07 -4.72
C ALA A 319 -14.64 -33.49 -4.75
N GLY A 320 -15.55 -32.53 -4.58
CA GLY A 320 -16.98 -32.70 -4.87
C GLY A 320 -17.29 -32.13 -6.25
N ALA A 321 -18.09 -32.83 -7.05
CA ALA A 321 -18.53 -32.37 -8.36
C ALA A 321 -20.05 -32.22 -8.42
N GLY A 322 -20.50 -31.06 -8.88
CA GLY A 322 -21.91 -30.79 -9.17
C GLY A 322 -22.32 -31.30 -10.55
N ASN A 323 -23.62 -31.29 -10.83
CA ASN A 323 -24.12 -31.71 -12.13
C ASN A 323 -23.73 -30.72 -13.23
N MET A 324 -23.87 -31.17 -14.47
CA MET A 324 -23.67 -30.36 -15.66
C MET A 324 -24.95 -29.58 -16.02
N TYR A 325 -24.79 -28.31 -16.38
CA TYR A 325 -25.89 -27.42 -16.79
C TYR A 325 -25.59 -26.72 -18.11
N ASN A 326 -26.66 -26.30 -18.82
CA ASN A 326 -26.55 -25.72 -20.16
C ASN A 326 -26.48 -24.17 -20.18
N SER A 327 -26.48 -23.53 -19.02
CA SER A 327 -26.46 -22.07 -18.91
C SER A 327 -25.61 -21.62 -17.73
N MET A 328 -24.93 -20.50 -17.93
CA MET A 328 -24.10 -19.83 -16.93
C MET A 328 -24.92 -19.48 -15.67
N ASP A 329 -26.18 -19.08 -15.84
CA ASP A 329 -27.06 -18.76 -14.72
C ASP A 329 -27.30 -19.94 -13.79
N MET A 330 -27.23 -21.17 -14.29
CA MET A 330 -27.46 -22.38 -13.49
C MET A 330 -26.17 -22.90 -12.83
N LEU A 331 -25.01 -22.26 -13.08
CA LEU A 331 -23.74 -22.66 -12.48
C LEU A 331 -23.79 -22.64 -10.95
N HIS A 332 -24.55 -21.73 -10.35
CA HIS A 332 -24.72 -21.67 -8.89
C HIS A 332 -25.34 -22.94 -8.29
N LEU A 333 -26.15 -23.67 -9.06
CA LEU A 333 -26.68 -24.97 -8.65
C LEU A 333 -25.58 -26.02 -8.65
N SER A 334 -24.79 -26.09 -9.73
CA SER A 334 -23.62 -26.97 -9.80
C SER A 334 -22.63 -26.68 -8.66
N TYR A 335 -22.44 -25.41 -8.34
CA TYR A 335 -21.59 -25.00 -7.23
C TYR A 335 -22.09 -25.52 -5.88
N LYS A 336 -23.38 -25.33 -5.57
CA LYS A 336 -24.01 -25.83 -4.35
C LYS A 336 -23.99 -27.36 -4.28
N GLU A 337 -24.23 -28.03 -5.39
CA GLU A 337 -24.14 -29.49 -5.50
C GLU A 337 -22.72 -30.01 -5.26
N ALA A 338 -21.70 -29.32 -5.80
CA ALA A 338 -20.30 -29.65 -5.59
C ALA A 338 -19.89 -29.49 -4.12
N LEU A 339 -20.27 -28.39 -3.46
CA LEU A 339 -20.05 -28.20 -2.02
C LEU A 339 -20.72 -29.32 -1.20
N ASN A 340 -21.97 -29.64 -1.51
CA ASN A 340 -22.67 -30.75 -0.85
C ASN A 340 -21.97 -32.09 -1.07
N ALA A 341 -21.48 -32.37 -2.29
CA ALA A 341 -20.75 -33.59 -2.60
C ALA A 341 -19.40 -33.67 -1.87
N LEU A 342 -18.72 -32.54 -1.69
CA LEU A 342 -17.46 -32.44 -0.95
C LEU A 342 -17.64 -32.80 0.53
N ASP A 343 -18.77 -32.44 1.14
CA ASP A 343 -19.12 -32.81 2.52
C ASP A 343 -19.18 -34.33 2.74
N TYR A 344 -19.48 -35.12 1.69
CA TYR A 344 -19.49 -36.58 1.75
C TYR A 344 -18.10 -37.22 1.73
N LYS A 345 -17.01 -36.43 1.67
CA LYS A 345 -15.62 -36.87 1.90
C LYS A 345 -15.52 -37.74 3.16
N LEU A 346 -16.22 -37.37 4.24
CA LEU A 346 -16.23 -38.11 5.50
C LEU A 346 -16.62 -39.59 5.33
N LEU A 347 -17.63 -39.86 4.50
CA LEU A 347 -18.19 -41.20 4.28
C LEU A 347 -17.47 -41.96 3.17
N LYS A 348 -17.11 -41.23 2.11
CA LYS A 348 -16.62 -41.80 0.86
C LYS A 348 -15.09 -41.93 0.83
N GLY A 349 -14.37 -41.26 1.73
CA GLY A 349 -12.91 -41.30 1.83
C GLY A 349 -12.20 -40.32 0.92
N HIS A 350 -10.87 -40.49 0.82
CA HIS A 350 -9.97 -39.62 0.08
C HIS A 350 -9.62 -40.17 -1.32
N ASN A 351 -8.95 -39.35 -2.14
CA ASN A 351 -8.38 -39.71 -3.45
C ASN A 351 -9.43 -40.06 -4.52
N LYS A 352 -10.47 -39.25 -4.66
CA LYS A 352 -11.48 -39.35 -5.73
C LYS A 352 -12.32 -38.09 -5.86
N ILE A 353 -12.99 -37.94 -6.99
CA ILE A 353 -14.06 -36.96 -7.17
C ILE A 353 -15.39 -37.62 -6.77
N ILE A 354 -16.09 -37.03 -5.80
CA ILE A 354 -17.42 -37.45 -5.36
C ILE A 354 -18.44 -36.68 -6.19
N THR A 355 -19.23 -37.38 -6.99
CA THR A 355 -20.25 -36.75 -7.83
C THR A 355 -21.55 -36.53 -7.06
N PHE A 356 -22.30 -35.49 -7.40
CA PHE A 356 -23.61 -35.25 -6.80
C PHE A 356 -24.62 -36.38 -7.09
N GLU A 357 -24.53 -37.02 -8.26
CA GLU A 357 -25.39 -38.16 -8.61
C GLU A 357 -25.24 -39.35 -7.63
N GLU A 358 -24.02 -39.61 -7.15
CA GLU A 358 -23.77 -40.66 -6.15
C GLU A 358 -24.45 -40.40 -4.80
N ILE A 359 -24.65 -39.13 -4.45
CA ILE A 359 -25.21 -38.72 -3.15
C ILE A 359 -26.68 -38.30 -3.22
N LYS A 360 -27.24 -38.07 -4.41
CA LYS A 360 -28.62 -37.61 -4.61
C LYS A 360 -29.68 -38.52 -3.96
N ASN A 361 -29.35 -39.80 -3.81
CA ASN A 361 -30.22 -40.80 -3.19
C ASN A 361 -30.02 -40.93 -1.67
N ASN A 362 -29.06 -40.21 -1.08
CA ASN A 362 -28.77 -40.23 0.35
C ASN A 362 -29.56 -39.16 1.10
N ASN A 363 -30.88 -39.35 1.21
CA ASN A 363 -31.78 -38.35 1.79
C ASN A 363 -32.37 -38.78 3.14
N GLU A 364 -31.99 -39.94 3.68
CA GLU A 364 -32.51 -40.38 4.97
C GLU A 364 -31.91 -39.56 6.11
N LEU A 365 -32.78 -38.80 6.79
CA LEU A 365 -32.44 -38.01 7.97
C LEU A 365 -32.50 -38.83 9.27
N TYR A 366 -33.18 -39.98 9.25
CA TYR A 366 -33.50 -40.76 10.44
C TYR A 366 -32.47 -41.87 10.70
N TYR A 367 -31.47 -41.57 11.51
CA TYR A 367 -30.57 -42.58 12.06
C TYR A 367 -31.23 -43.37 13.21
N TYR A 368 -30.81 -44.61 13.37
CA TYR A 368 -31.21 -45.52 14.45
C TYR A 368 -30.22 -45.42 15.60
N TYR A 369 -30.65 -44.83 16.72
CA TYR A 369 -29.88 -44.79 17.97
C TYR A 369 -30.83 -44.98 19.16
N PRO A 370 -31.21 -46.24 19.48
CA PRO A 370 -32.18 -46.52 20.52
C PRO A 370 -31.57 -46.37 21.92
N ARG A 371 -32.43 -46.08 22.92
CA ARG A 371 -32.01 -45.96 24.33
C ARG A 371 -31.35 -47.23 24.86
N ASP A 372 -31.79 -48.41 24.44
CA ASP A 372 -31.19 -49.67 24.91
C ASP A 372 -29.70 -49.79 24.54
N LYS A 373 -29.32 -49.31 23.35
CA LYS A 373 -27.90 -49.26 22.93
C LYS A 373 -27.14 -48.18 23.70
N GLN A 374 -27.77 -47.04 23.96
CA GLN A 374 -27.21 -45.96 24.80
C GLN A 374 -26.89 -46.48 26.21
N ASP A 375 -27.86 -47.15 26.85
CA ASP A 375 -27.72 -47.73 28.18
C ASP A 375 -26.69 -48.86 28.19
N ALA A 376 -26.60 -49.66 27.13
CA ALA A 376 -25.57 -50.68 26.99
C ALA A 376 -24.15 -50.08 26.97
N ILE A 377 -23.92 -49.01 26.20
CA ILE A 377 -22.63 -48.28 26.19
C ILE A 377 -22.29 -47.79 27.61
N ILE A 378 -23.26 -47.15 28.27
CA ILE A 378 -23.12 -46.63 29.62
C ILE A 378 -22.74 -47.72 30.61
N ASN A 379 -23.43 -48.86 30.57
CA ASN A 379 -23.20 -49.97 31.48
C ASN A 379 -21.83 -50.61 31.25
N CYS A 380 -21.43 -50.83 29.99
CA CYS A 380 -20.09 -51.35 29.67
C CYS A 380 -18.96 -50.45 30.20
N LEU A 381 -19.09 -49.13 30.06
CA LEU A 381 -18.09 -48.19 30.56
C LEU A 381 -18.04 -48.16 32.10
N LYS A 382 -19.19 -48.26 32.78
CA LYS A 382 -19.25 -48.39 34.26
C LYS A 382 -18.66 -49.70 34.77
N SER A 383 -18.79 -50.77 33.99
CA SER A 383 -18.25 -52.11 34.30
C SER A 383 -16.79 -52.32 33.89
N ASN A 384 -16.08 -51.25 33.50
CA ASN A 384 -14.68 -51.30 33.08
C ASN A 384 -14.42 -52.16 31.82
N GLU A 385 -15.33 -52.12 30.85
CA GLU A 385 -15.24 -52.87 29.59
C GLU A 385 -15.24 -51.93 28.36
N PRO A 386 -14.17 -51.12 28.16
CA PRO A 386 -14.12 -50.10 27.11
C PRO A 386 -14.16 -50.70 25.69
N GLU A 387 -13.65 -51.93 25.50
CA GLU A 387 -13.68 -52.62 24.21
C GLU A 387 -15.09 -52.96 23.75
N LYS A 388 -15.95 -53.40 24.67
CA LYS A 388 -17.36 -53.72 24.35
C LYS A 388 -18.16 -52.44 24.10
N ALA A 389 -17.92 -51.39 24.87
CA ALA A 389 -18.52 -50.08 24.60
C ALA A 389 -18.15 -49.58 23.18
N TYR A 390 -16.87 -49.66 22.83
CA TYR A 390 -16.39 -49.29 21.49
C TYR A 390 -17.00 -50.17 20.39
N SER A 391 -17.12 -51.48 20.58
CA SER A 391 -17.73 -52.36 19.58
C SER A 391 -19.21 -52.03 19.34
N ILE A 392 -19.95 -51.67 20.39
CA ILE A 392 -21.34 -51.22 20.26
C ILE A 392 -21.42 -49.91 19.46
N CYS A 393 -20.52 -48.95 19.73
CA CYS A 393 -20.43 -47.71 18.95
C CYS A 393 -20.17 -47.99 17.46
N LEU A 394 -19.28 -48.94 17.15
CA LEU A 394 -19.00 -49.35 15.77
C LEU A 394 -20.22 -49.97 15.09
N GLU A 395 -20.89 -50.89 15.77
CA GLU A 395 -22.12 -51.54 15.25
C GLU A 395 -23.17 -50.49 14.91
N ILE A 396 -23.40 -49.51 15.79
CA ILE A 396 -24.35 -48.41 15.54
C ILE A 396 -23.96 -47.63 14.29
N ILE A 397 -22.68 -47.26 14.15
CA ILE A 397 -22.20 -46.48 13.00
C ILE A 397 -22.34 -47.28 11.71
N ASP A 398 -21.88 -48.53 11.71
CA ASP A 398 -21.85 -49.38 10.52
C ASP A 398 -23.25 -49.77 10.07
N ASP A 399 -24.15 -50.12 11.00
CA ASP A 399 -25.55 -50.42 10.68
C ASP A 399 -26.22 -49.21 10.03
N ASN A 400 -26.05 -48.02 10.60
CA ASN A 400 -26.67 -46.79 10.09
C ASN A 400 -26.15 -46.41 8.71
N ILE A 401 -24.86 -46.59 8.45
CA ILE A 401 -24.25 -46.21 7.17
C ILE A 401 -24.53 -47.25 6.08
N ALA A 402 -24.46 -48.53 6.43
CA ALA A 402 -24.69 -49.61 5.47
C ALA A 402 -26.17 -49.77 5.09
N SER A 403 -27.09 -49.61 6.04
CA SER A 403 -28.50 -49.95 5.83
C SER A 403 -29.38 -48.82 5.31
N LYS A 404 -29.01 -47.54 5.55
CA LYS A 404 -29.98 -46.43 5.44
C LYS A 404 -29.69 -45.31 4.44
N LYS A 405 -28.63 -45.39 3.62
CA LYS A 405 -28.26 -44.28 2.70
C LYS A 405 -28.40 -42.90 3.39
N LEU A 406 -27.88 -42.79 4.62
CA LEU A 406 -28.06 -41.58 5.42
C LEU A 406 -27.45 -40.38 4.72
N ASN A 407 -28.07 -39.22 4.92
CA ASN A 407 -27.45 -37.96 4.53
C ASN A 407 -26.29 -37.62 5.47
N ILE A 408 -25.38 -36.77 5.01
CA ILE A 408 -24.19 -36.40 5.78
C ILE A 408 -24.55 -35.69 7.09
N GLU A 409 -25.62 -34.90 7.12
CA GLU A 409 -26.09 -34.22 8.33
C GLU A 409 -26.59 -35.21 9.39
N ALA A 410 -27.29 -36.28 9.01
CA ALA A 410 -27.71 -37.34 9.94
C ALA A 410 -26.50 -38.10 10.48
N VAL A 411 -25.48 -38.35 9.67
CA VAL A 411 -24.24 -39.00 10.13
C VAL A 411 -23.50 -38.11 11.13
N LYS A 412 -23.31 -36.82 10.81
CA LYS A 412 -22.72 -35.83 11.73
C LYS A 412 -23.53 -35.76 13.04
N SER A 413 -24.86 -35.77 12.96
CA SER A 413 -25.77 -35.76 14.11
C SER A 413 -25.69 -37.04 14.96
N LEU A 414 -25.64 -38.21 14.32
CA LEU A 414 -25.46 -39.50 15.00
C LEU A 414 -24.16 -39.51 15.80
N PHE A 415 -23.06 -39.08 15.17
CA PHE A 415 -21.76 -38.99 15.83
C PHE A 415 -21.79 -38.05 17.04
N CYS A 416 -22.38 -36.85 16.89
CA CYS A 416 -22.58 -35.94 18.01
C CYS A 416 -23.39 -36.58 19.15
N ASN A 417 -24.44 -37.36 18.85
CA ASN A 417 -25.25 -38.02 19.90
C ASN A 417 -24.51 -39.14 20.63
N ILE A 418 -23.69 -39.91 19.92
CA ILE A 418 -22.79 -40.90 20.54
C ILE A 418 -21.83 -40.18 21.49
N LEU A 419 -21.21 -39.09 21.04
CA LEU A 419 -20.32 -38.30 21.89
C LEU A 419 -21.02 -37.68 23.09
N ILE A 420 -22.22 -37.14 22.91
CA ILE A 420 -23.05 -36.62 24.02
C ILE A 420 -23.27 -37.73 25.04
N THR A 421 -23.59 -38.95 24.61
CA THR A 421 -23.78 -40.10 25.50
C THR A 421 -22.50 -40.42 26.29
N LEU A 422 -21.37 -40.44 25.60
CA LEU A 422 -20.05 -40.69 26.21
C LEU A 422 -19.71 -39.60 27.24
N PHE A 423 -19.90 -38.32 26.90
CA PHE A 423 -19.58 -37.21 27.81
C PHE A 423 -20.59 -37.02 28.95
N GLN A 424 -21.87 -37.35 28.75
CA GLN A 424 -22.88 -37.33 29.82
C GLN A 424 -22.51 -38.25 30.98
N LEU A 425 -21.77 -39.34 30.72
CA LEU A 425 -21.27 -40.19 31.79
C LEU A 425 -20.36 -39.42 32.73
N LEU A 426 -19.42 -38.64 32.21
CA LEU A 426 -18.48 -37.86 33.01
C LEU A 426 -19.22 -36.86 33.91
N GLN A 427 -20.22 -36.16 33.37
CA GLN A 427 -21.03 -35.19 34.13
C GLN A 427 -21.84 -35.84 35.26
N ASN A 428 -22.44 -37.01 35.00
CA ASN A 428 -23.30 -37.67 35.98
C ASN A 428 -22.53 -38.40 37.09
N SER A 429 -21.25 -38.69 36.90
CA SER A 429 -20.45 -39.45 37.88
C SER A 429 -19.75 -38.62 38.95
N ASN A 430 -20.05 -37.32 39.12
CA ASN A 430 -19.28 -36.41 40.00
C ASN A 430 -17.75 -36.48 39.74
N VAL A 431 -17.37 -36.91 38.53
CA VAL A 431 -15.98 -36.88 38.07
C VAL A 431 -15.64 -35.42 37.97
N GLY A 432 -14.59 -34.99 38.67
CA GLY A 432 -14.18 -33.59 38.74
C GLY A 432 -14.06 -32.94 37.36
N ASP A 433 -14.08 -31.60 37.36
CA ASP A 433 -14.08 -30.72 36.18
C ASP A 433 -13.47 -31.40 34.96
N MET A 434 -14.24 -31.42 33.85
CA MET A 434 -13.72 -31.88 32.56
C MET A 434 -12.41 -31.16 32.29
N ASP A 435 -11.33 -31.86 32.55
CA ASP A 435 -10.00 -31.36 32.32
C ASP A 435 -9.98 -30.90 30.85
N TYR A 436 -9.64 -29.63 30.61
CA TYR A 436 -9.60 -28.95 29.30
C TYR A 436 -8.78 -29.72 28.25
N THR A 437 -8.12 -30.81 28.66
CA THR A 437 -7.29 -31.74 27.89
C THR A 437 -8.06 -32.67 26.94
N MET A 438 -9.37 -32.90 27.12
CA MET A 438 -10.18 -33.52 26.05
C MET A 438 -10.61 -32.46 25.03
N GLU A 439 -9.63 -31.85 24.35
CA GLU A 439 -9.90 -31.07 23.15
C GLU A 439 -10.74 -31.93 22.21
N CYS A 440 -11.98 -31.49 21.97
CA CYS A 440 -12.84 -32.13 21.01
C CYS A 440 -12.20 -31.98 19.64
N LYS A 441 -11.49 -33.02 19.18
CA LYS A 441 -10.90 -33.12 17.83
C LYS A 441 -11.95 -33.18 16.73
N LEU A 442 -13.23 -32.90 17.03
CA LEU A 442 -14.36 -32.95 16.10
C LEU A 442 -14.08 -32.24 14.78
N PHE A 443 -13.38 -31.10 14.85
CA PHE A 443 -13.09 -30.25 13.70
C PHE A 443 -11.90 -30.74 12.85
N SER A 444 -11.15 -31.76 13.29
CA SER A 444 -10.01 -32.32 12.56
C SER A 444 -10.25 -33.74 12.04
N LEU A 445 -11.48 -34.26 12.12
CA LEU A 445 -11.81 -35.60 11.63
C LEU A 445 -12.22 -35.53 10.16
N ASP A 446 -11.39 -36.09 9.29
CA ASP A 446 -11.53 -35.98 7.84
C ASP A 446 -12.28 -37.16 7.22
N ASN A 447 -12.27 -38.32 7.89
CA ASN A 447 -12.90 -39.54 7.42
C ASN A 447 -13.52 -40.37 8.56
N ILE A 448 -14.34 -41.35 8.18
CA ILE A 448 -15.00 -42.24 9.13
C ILE A 448 -14.03 -43.09 9.97
N HIS A 449 -12.85 -43.41 9.44
CA HIS A 449 -11.85 -44.16 10.17
C HIS A 449 -11.29 -43.32 11.34
N ASP A 450 -11.07 -42.03 11.12
CA ASP A 450 -10.66 -41.08 12.16
C ASP A 450 -11.74 -40.97 13.25
N ILE A 451 -13.02 -40.90 12.86
CA ILE A 451 -14.16 -40.93 13.79
C ILE A 451 -14.12 -42.19 14.66
N LYS A 452 -13.98 -43.37 14.05
CA LYS A 452 -13.93 -44.65 14.77
C LYS A 452 -12.75 -44.69 15.75
N ASN A 453 -11.57 -44.27 15.31
CA ASN A 453 -10.38 -44.21 16.19
C ASN A 453 -10.59 -43.23 17.34
N TYR A 454 -11.17 -42.07 17.09
CA TYR A 454 -11.47 -41.08 18.13
C TYR A 454 -12.48 -41.60 19.17
N LEU A 455 -13.54 -42.30 18.73
CA LEU A 455 -14.48 -42.95 19.66
C LEU A 455 -13.80 -43.99 20.53
N LYS A 456 -12.85 -44.76 19.97
CA LYS A 456 -12.03 -45.69 20.73
C LYS A 456 -11.25 -44.95 21.83
N GLU A 457 -10.48 -43.92 21.48
CA GLU A 457 -9.69 -43.13 22.43
C GLU A 457 -10.56 -42.58 23.57
N ILE A 458 -11.75 -42.05 23.25
CA ILE A 458 -12.68 -41.52 24.24
C ILE A 458 -13.21 -42.61 25.17
N CYS A 459 -13.62 -43.77 24.64
CA CYS A 459 -14.13 -44.88 25.46
C CYS A 459 -13.10 -45.31 26.52
N TYR A 460 -11.84 -45.49 26.14
CA TYR A 460 -10.77 -45.82 27.08
C TYR A 460 -10.50 -44.68 28.08
N SER A 461 -10.50 -43.43 27.61
CA SER A 461 -10.24 -42.27 28.47
C SER A 461 -11.32 -42.10 29.55
N ILE A 462 -12.60 -42.25 29.19
CA ILE A 462 -13.72 -42.19 30.14
C ILE A 462 -13.62 -43.32 31.15
N CYS A 463 -13.36 -44.54 30.69
CA CYS A 463 -13.24 -45.72 31.55
C CYS A 463 -12.13 -45.54 32.59
N ASN A 464 -10.96 -45.04 32.17
CA ASN A 464 -9.85 -44.74 33.08
C ASN A 464 -10.23 -43.68 34.13
N ARG A 465 -10.94 -42.62 33.72
CA ARG A 465 -11.41 -41.57 34.66
C ARG A 465 -12.41 -42.11 35.68
N ILE A 466 -13.38 -42.92 35.25
CA ILE A 466 -14.35 -43.56 36.15
C ILE A 466 -13.63 -44.43 37.18
N ASN A 467 -12.63 -45.23 36.77
CA ASN A 467 -11.86 -46.08 37.68
C ASN A 467 -11.05 -45.26 38.70
N LEU A 468 -10.39 -44.19 38.26
CA LEU A 468 -9.61 -43.32 39.14
C LEU A 468 -10.50 -42.66 40.20
N GLU A 469 -11.69 -42.19 39.80
CA GLU A 469 -12.65 -41.60 40.75
C GLU A 469 -13.23 -42.63 41.72
N GLN A 470 -13.57 -43.84 41.25
CA GLN A 470 -14.02 -44.91 42.15
C GLN A 470 -12.94 -45.26 43.18
N GLN A 471 -11.66 -45.29 42.79
CA GLN A 471 -10.55 -45.49 43.72
C GLN A 471 -10.39 -44.31 44.68
N ASN A 472 -10.50 -43.07 44.20
CA ASN A 472 -10.43 -41.87 45.04
C ASN A 472 -11.56 -41.83 46.08
N TYR A 473 -12.80 -42.18 45.69
CA TYR A 473 -13.94 -42.26 46.60
C TYR A 473 -13.73 -43.34 47.67
N TYR A 474 -13.28 -44.53 47.27
CA TYR A 474 -12.95 -45.60 48.20
C TYR A 474 -11.87 -45.17 49.21
N ASN A 475 -10.79 -44.53 48.74
CA ASN A 475 -9.72 -44.04 49.62
C ASN A 475 -10.23 -42.97 50.59
N LYS A 476 -11.01 -42.00 50.11
CA LYS A 476 -11.64 -40.97 50.97
C LYS A 476 -12.56 -41.59 52.03
N MET A 477 -13.40 -42.55 51.66
CA MET A 477 -14.29 -43.25 52.61
C MET A 477 -13.48 -43.94 53.71
N VAL A 478 -12.40 -44.65 53.34
CA VAL A 478 -11.51 -45.31 54.31
C VAL A 478 -10.84 -44.28 55.23
N ASP A 479 -10.33 -43.18 54.69
CA ASP A 479 -9.70 -42.12 55.48
C ASP A 479 -10.69 -41.47 56.46
N GLU A 480 -11.94 -41.28 56.05
CA GLU A 480 -13.00 -40.76 56.92
C GLU A 480 -13.34 -41.72 58.06
N ILE A 481 -13.47 -43.02 57.76
CA ILE A 481 -13.69 -44.06 58.78
C ILE A 481 -12.51 -44.07 59.78
N ILE A 482 -11.27 -44.00 59.30
CA ILE A 482 -10.08 -43.97 60.17
C ILE A 482 -10.04 -42.69 61.01
N ARG A 483 -10.39 -41.54 60.44
CA ARG A 483 -10.49 -40.26 61.17
C ARG A 483 -11.54 -40.36 62.29
N ASP A 484 -12.72 -40.88 61.98
CA ASP A 484 -13.81 -41.07 62.93
C ASP A 484 -13.44 -42.04 64.06
N ILE A 485 -12.72 -43.12 63.74
CA ILE A 485 -12.12 -44.02 64.74
C ILE A 485 -11.17 -43.25 65.65
N ASN A 486 -10.30 -42.41 65.10
CA ASN A 486 -9.31 -41.67 65.89
C ASN A 486 -9.96 -40.59 66.79
N GLU A 487 -10.96 -39.86 66.29
CA GLU A 487 -11.69 -38.85 67.05
C GLU A 487 -12.53 -39.46 68.19
N ASN A 488 -13.13 -40.63 67.93
CA ASN A 488 -14.02 -41.30 68.88
C ASN A 488 -13.35 -42.45 69.65
N CYS A 489 -12.03 -42.65 69.52
CA CYS A 489 -11.35 -43.83 70.10
C CYS A 489 -11.49 -43.94 71.62
N PHE A 490 -11.73 -42.84 72.34
CA PHE A 490 -11.93 -42.81 73.79
C PHE A 490 -13.41 -42.90 74.21
N SER A 491 -14.34 -43.03 73.28
CA SER A 491 -15.75 -43.28 73.57
C SER A 491 -16.00 -44.77 73.75
N SER A 492 -16.76 -45.16 74.79
CA SER A 492 -17.20 -46.55 75.00
C SER A 492 -18.14 -47.04 73.89
N ASN A 493 -18.79 -46.12 73.16
CA ASN A 493 -19.78 -46.44 72.13
C ASN A 493 -19.15 -46.78 70.77
N LEU A 494 -17.83 -46.59 70.61
CA LEU A 494 -17.14 -46.91 69.36
C LEU A 494 -17.01 -48.43 69.21
N THR A 495 -17.86 -49.01 68.37
CA THR A 495 -17.90 -50.44 68.03
C THR A 495 -17.95 -50.63 66.51
N LEU A 496 -17.68 -51.86 66.03
CA LEU A 496 -17.87 -52.18 64.62
C LEU A 496 -19.33 -52.01 64.18
N SER A 497 -20.29 -52.31 65.07
CA SER A 497 -21.72 -52.06 64.85
C SER A 497 -22.02 -50.58 64.61
N TYR A 498 -21.48 -49.69 65.46
CA TYR A 498 -21.66 -48.23 65.30
C TYR A 498 -21.14 -47.74 63.94
N LEU A 499 -19.94 -48.17 63.54
CA LEU A 499 -19.36 -47.79 62.25
C LEU A 499 -20.07 -48.45 61.07
N SER A 500 -20.53 -49.69 61.23
CA SER A 500 -21.36 -50.42 60.26
C SER A 500 -22.63 -49.63 59.95
N ASP A 501 -23.34 -49.18 60.98
CA ASP A 501 -24.57 -48.41 60.83
C ASP A 501 -24.31 -47.01 60.25
N LYS A 502 -23.24 -46.34 60.68
CA LYS A 502 -22.90 -44.98 60.22
C LYS A 502 -22.48 -44.93 58.75
N TYR A 503 -21.72 -45.92 58.28
CA TYR A 503 -21.18 -45.94 56.92
C TYR A 503 -21.91 -46.92 55.98
N GLY A 504 -22.97 -47.59 56.45
CA GLY A 504 -23.75 -48.54 55.65
C GLY A 504 -22.97 -49.78 55.20
N LEU A 505 -21.93 -50.18 55.95
CA LEU A 505 -21.06 -51.31 55.64
C LEU A 505 -21.36 -52.48 56.57
N THR A 506 -21.29 -53.72 56.09
CA THR A 506 -21.42 -54.87 56.99
C THR A 506 -20.21 -55.01 57.90
N GLU A 507 -20.41 -55.42 59.16
CA GLU A 507 -19.31 -55.59 60.12
C GLU A 507 -18.17 -56.51 59.63
N PRO A 508 -18.42 -57.65 58.95
CA PRO A 508 -17.35 -58.50 58.42
C PRO A 508 -16.51 -57.79 57.36
N TYR A 509 -17.16 -57.01 56.48
CA TYR A 509 -16.48 -56.22 55.46
C TYR A 509 -15.65 -55.11 56.08
N LEU A 510 -16.23 -54.37 57.04
CA LEU A 510 -15.55 -53.31 57.77
C LEU A 510 -14.33 -53.82 58.55
N SER A 511 -14.44 -54.98 59.20
CA SER A 511 -13.32 -55.61 59.91
C SER A 511 -12.16 -55.98 58.97
N ALA A 512 -12.47 -56.57 57.81
CA ALA A 512 -11.47 -56.88 56.79
C ALA A 512 -10.84 -55.61 56.17
N LEU A 513 -11.67 -54.60 55.89
CA LEU A 513 -11.27 -53.30 55.37
C LEU A 513 -10.29 -52.59 56.31
N LEU A 514 -10.63 -52.49 57.59
CA LEU A 514 -9.80 -51.86 58.60
C LEU A 514 -8.52 -52.66 58.85
N LYS A 515 -8.60 -53.99 58.90
CA LYS A 515 -7.39 -54.83 59.06
C LYS A 515 -6.40 -54.64 57.91
N LYS A 516 -6.89 -54.53 56.67
CA LYS A 516 -6.06 -54.28 55.49
C LYS A 516 -5.38 -52.92 55.55
N ASN A 517 -6.10 -51.86 55.95
CA ASN A 517 -5.58 -50.50 55.94
C ASN A 517 -4.77 -50.12 57.20
N LEU A 518 -5.11 -50.67 58.37
CA LEU A 518 -4.44 -50.39 59.65
C LEU A 518 -3.29 -51.37 59.96
N GLY A 519 -3.22 -52.51 59.25
CA GLY A 519 -2.25 -53.59 59.49
C GLY A 519 -2.52 -54.45 60.74
N CYS A 520 -3.51 -54.09 61.55
CA CYS A 520 -3.94 -54.80 62.76
C CYS A 520 -5.47 -54.83 62.88
N THR A 521 -6.02 -55.60 63.82
CA THR A 521 -7.48 -55.66 63.99
C THR A 521 -8.03 -54.34 64.57
N PHE A 522 -9.30 -54.03 64.28
CA PHE A 522 -9.98 -52.85 64.84
C PHE A 522 -9.85 -52.75 66.38
N MET A 523 -10.05 -53.86 67.08
CA MET A 523 -9.96 -53.92 68.53
C MET A 523 -8.53 -53.71 69.04
N ASP A 524 -7.53 -54.27 68.35
CA ASP A 524 -6.13 -54.02 68.71
C ASP A 524 -5.79 -52.55 68.50
N TYR A 525 -6.16 -51.96 67.34
CA TYR A 525 -5.90 -50.56 67.03
C TYR A 525 -6.44 -49.60 68.11
N ILE A 526 -7.70 -49.79 68.52
CA ILE A 526 -8.31 -48.98 69.58
C ILE A 526 -7.64 -49.24 70.92
N THR A 527 -7.35 -50.50 71.25
CA THR A 527 -6.71 -50.87 72.53
C THR A 527 -5.37 -50.17 72.67
N ILE A 528 -4.56 -50.13 71.60
CA ILE A 528 -3.26 -49.44 71.55
C ILE A 528 -3.45 -47.96 71.88
N LYS A 529 -4.32 -47.27 71.15
CA LYS A 529 -4.59 -45.84 71.33
C LYS A 529 -5.07 -45.52 72.74
N ARG A 530 -5.99 -46.33 73.29
CA ARG A 530 -6.50 -46.16 74.66
C ARG A 530 -5.43 -46.41 75.72
N VAL A 531 -4.58 -47.43 75.54
CA VAL A 531 -3.50 -47.74 76.48
C VAL A 531 -2.43 -46.66 76.45
N GLU A 532 -2.03 -46.16 75.28
CA GLU A 532 -1.09 -45.04 75.17
C GLU A 532 -1.64 -43.79 75.86
N LYS A 533 -2.92 -43.45 75.63
CA LYS A 533 -3.54 -42.33 76.36
C LYS A 533 -3.62 -42.55 77.86
N ALA A 534 -3.88 -43.79 78.28
CA ALA A 534 -3.89 -44.15 79.70
C ALA A 534 -2.50 -44.01 80.33
N LYS A 535 -1.42 -44.35 79.61
CA LYS A 535 -0.04 -44.09 80.07
C LYS A 535 0.16 -42.60 80.31
N GLU A 536 -0.23 -41.73 79.37
CA GLU A 536 -0.13 -40.27 79.56
C GLU A 536 -0.88 -39.81 80.84
N LEU A 537 -2.15 -40.22 81.00
CA LEU A 537 -2.99 -39.82 82.13
C LEU A 537 -2.47 -40.34 83.48
N LEU A 538 -1.91 -41.55 83.50
CA LEU A 538 -1.30 -42.15 84.69
C LEU A 538 -0.05 -41.40 85.15
N LEU A 539 0.61 -40.68 84.24
CA LEU A 539 1.85 -39.94 84.51
C LEU A 539 1.63 -38.46 84.81
N MET A 540 0.59 -37.85 84.24
CA MET A 540 0.31 -36.43 84.40
C MET A 540 -0.54 -36.12 85.62
N ASN A 541 -1.46 -37.02 86.00
CA ASN A 541 -2.49 -36.70 86.98
C ASN A 541 -2.54 -37.68 88.17
N ASN A 542 -2.95 -37.17 89.33
CA ASN A 542 -3.27 -37.98 90.51
C ASN A 542 -4.66 -38.65 90.46
N LEU A 543 -5.18 -38.91 89.26
CA LEU A 543 -6.47 -39.55 89.05
C LEU A 543 -6.46 -40.99 89.56
N LYS A 544 -7.64 -41.45 90.02
CA LYS A 544 -7.83 -42.87 90.37
C LYS A 544 -7.88 -43.68 89.07
N ILE A 545 -7.38 -44.91 89.14
CA ILE A 545 -7.33 -45.83 87.99
C ILE A 545 -8.72 -46.07 87.39
N ALA A 546 -9.75 -46.12 88.25
CA ALA A 546 -11.15 -46.22 87.83
C ALA A 546 -11.64 -45.02 87.00
N ASP A 547 -11.16 -43.81 87.29
CA ASP A 547 -11.51 -42.60 86.53
C ASP A 547 -10.79 -42.58 85.18
N ILE A 548 -9.52 -42.98 85.17
CA ILE A 548 -8.72 -43.12 83.93
C ILE A 548 -9.33 -44.16 82.99
N SER A 549 -9.80 -45.30 83.54
CA SER A 549 -10.51 -46.34 82.77
C SER A 549 -11.70 -45.76 82.00
N LYS A 550 -12.52 -44.92 82.65
CA LYS A 550 -13.66 -44.27 82.00
C LYS A 550 -13.22 -43.23 80.97
N MET A 551 -12.21 -42.42 81.29
CA MET A 551 -11.67 -41.39 80.40
C MET A 551 -11.07 -41.93 79.11
N VAL A 552 -10.55 -43.16 79.12
CA VAL A 552 -10.00 -43.82 77.93
C VAL A 552 -10.98 -44.79 77.28
N GLY A 553 -12.27 -44.75 77.64
CA GLY A 553 -13.35 -45.44 76.91
C GLY A 553 -13.63 -46.88 77.32
N TYR A 554 -13.20 -47.31 78.51
CA TYR A 554 -13.58 -48.62 79.05
C TYR A 554 -14.74 -48.49 80.04
N GLU A 555 -15.79 -49.29 79.85
CA GLU A 555 -16.95 -49.35 80.75
C GLU A 555 -16.62 -49.95 82.13
N SER A 556 -15.64 -50.87 82.18
CA SER A 556 -15.24 -51.58 83.39
C SER A 556 -13.73 -51.50 83.62
N ASP A 557 -13.35 -51.14 84.87
CA ASP A 557 -11.95 -51.10 85.33
C ASP A 557 -11.24 -52.45 85.17
N LEU A 558 -11.97 -53.57 85.31
CA LEU A 558 -11.43 -54.91 85.11
C LEU A 558 -10.98 -55.14 83.66
N SER A 559 -11.79 -54.71 82.69
CA SER A 559 -11.47 -54.82 81.26
C SER A 559 -10.29 -53.94 80.89
N PHE A 560 -10.25 -52.71 81.42
CA PHE A 560 -9.11 -51.80 81.25
C PHE A 560 -7.80 -52.38 81.80
N ARG A 561 -7.80 -52.89 83.05
CA ARG A 561 -6.60 -53.46 83.67
C ARG A 561 -6.06 -54.67 82.89
N ARG A 562 -6.94 -55.53 82.39
CA ARG A 562 -6.55 -56.67 81.55
C ARG A 562 -5.90 -56.22 80.25
N ALA A 563 -6.52 -55.26 79.54
CA ALA A 563 -6.00 -54.72 78.31
C ALA A 563 -4.65 -53.99 78.51
N PHE A 564 -4.54 -53.15 79.54
CA PHE A 564 -3.33 -52.42 79.88
C PHE A 564 -2.18 -53.37 80.26
N SER A 565 -2.41 -54.37 81.11
CA SER A 565 -1.38 -55.36 81.46
C SER A 565 -0.97 -56.21 80.26
N LYS A 566 -1.93 -56.62 79.41
CA LYS A 566 -1.65 -57.37 78.18
C LYS A 566 -0.72 -56.59 77.25
N TYR A 567 -0.90 -55.27 77.16
CA TYR A 567 -0.18 -54.44 76.20
C TYR A 567 1.12 -53.84 76.75
N THR A 568 1.21 -53.59 78.06
CA THR A 568 2.38 -52.95 78.69
C THR A 568 3.26 -53.92 79.50
N GLY A 569 2.78 -55.15 79.73
CA GLY A 569 3.46 -56.16 80.55
C GLY A 569 3.32 -55.97 82.06
N VAL A 570 2.76 -54.84 82.52
CA VAL A 570 2.58 -54.51 83.94
C VAL A 570 1.19 -53.94 84.21
N SER A 571 0.69 -54.08 85.44
CA SER A 571 -0.62 -53.48 85.80
C SER A 571 -0.57 -51.95 85.83
N PRO A 572 -1.70 -51.24 85.59
CA PRO A 572 -1.75 -49.78 85.70
C PRO A 572 -1.23 -49.24 87.04
N SER A 573 -1.50 -49.95 88.14
CA SER A 573 -1.00 -49.61 89.48
C SER A 573 0.51 -49.76 89.59
N GLN A 574 1.08 -50.82 89.00
CA GLN A 574 2.53 -51.02 88.95
C GLN A 574 3.18 -49.98 88.04
N PHE A 575 2.59 -49.69 86.87
CA PHE A 575 3.08 -48.66 85.94
C PHE A 575 3.15 -47.27 86.60
N LYS A 576 2.11 -46.89 87.36
CA LYS A 576 2.08 -45.64 88.14
C LYS A 576 3.17 -45.61 89.23
N LYS A 577 3.42 -46.72 89.92
CA LYS A 577 4.48 -46.83 90.95
C LYS A 577 5.89 -46.83 90.37
N LEU A 578 6.13 -47.55 89.28
CA LEU A 578 7.44 -47.70 88.64
C LEU A 578 8.01 -46.36 88.17
N LYS A 579 7.18 -45.42 87.72
CA LYS A 579 7.65 -44.09 87.32
C LYS A 579 7.81 -43.10 88.48
N HIS A 580 7.00 -43.21 89.53
CA HIS A 580 7.22 -42.47 90.78
C HIS A 580 8.52 -42.85 91.52
N LEU A 581 9.11 -44.00 91.19
CA LEU A 581 10.42 -44.45 91.69
C LEU A 581 11.61 -44.03 90.80
N SER A 582 11.36 -43.43 89.64
CA SER A 582 12.37 -43.01 88.65
C SER A 582 12.34 -41.51 88.31
N THR A 583 11.64 -40.72 89.12
CA THR A 583 11.76 -39.26 89.28
C THR A 583 12.16 -38.99 90.71
#